data_AF-A0A382AXC2-F1
#
_entry.id   AF-A0A382AXC2-F1
#
_cell.length_a   1.000
_cell.length_b   1.000
_cell.length_c   1.000
_cell.angle_alpha   90.00
_cell.angle_beta   90.00
_cell.angle_gamma   90.00
#
_symmetry.space_group_name_H-M   'P 1'
#
loop_
_entity.id
_entity.type
_entity.pdbx_description
1 polymer ?
#
loop_
_entity_poly.entity_id
_entity_poly.type
_entity_poly.pdbx_seq_one_letter_code
_entity_poly.pdbx_strand_id
1 'polypeptide(L)'
;VGGYMKRIILSFIASTAIFVSFVIPTTTVSAAEFISIGTGGPTGVYFVVGNSVCRMVHKEAAEGRKTGRKHGIRCAAPSTGGSNYNIGQIKEGELQFGVAQSDWQYHAVNGSSKWEGNQFSNLRAVFSVHPEPFQLIAGKGTGINSWADLKGKVVNIGNPGSGQRGTMEVLMDKHGTGVGDFKQATELT
;
A
#
# COMPACT_ATOMS: atom_id res chain seq x y z
N VAL A 1 29.71 -51.27 54.51
CA VAL A 1 28.45 -50.51 54.26
C VAL A 1 28.69 -49.09 53.73
N GLY A 2 29.76 -48.37 54.12
CA GLY A 2 29.98 -46.97 53.69
C GLY A 2 30.37 -46.69 52.23
N GLY A 3 30.93 -47.67 51.50
CA GLY A 3 31.38 -47.46 50.10
C GLY A 3 30.27 -47.51 49.04
N TYR A 4 29.24 -48.31 49.28
CA TYR A 4 28.12 -48.50 48.34
C TYR A 4 27.17 -47.29 48.33
N MET A 5 26.94 -46.69 49.49
CA MET A 5 26.07 -45.53 49.65
C MET A 5 26.68 -44.24 49.05
N LYS A 6 28.02 -44.10 49.07
CA LYS A 6 28.73 -43.01 48.38
C LYS A 6 28.57 -43.06 46.86
N ARG A 7 28.58 -44.26 46.25
CA ARG A 7 28.42 -44.43 44.80
C ARG A 7 27.01 -44.07 44.32
N ILE A 8 25.99 -44.40 45.10
CA ILE A 8 24.59 -44.07 44.77
C ILE A 8 24.33 -42.55 44.87
N ILE A 9 24.89 -41.88 45.87
CA ILE A 9 24.77 -40.42 46.03
C ILE A 9 25.49 -39.66 44.90
N LEU A 10 26.68 -40.13 44.48
CA LEU A 10 27.40 -39.55 43.34
C LEU A 10 26.67 -39.76 42.00
N SER A 11 26.03 -40.92 41.79
CA SER A 11 25.22 -41.18 40.59
C SER A 11 23.91 -40.38 40.56
N PHE A 12 23.32 -40.07 41.71
CA PHE A 12 22.15 -39.20 41.79
C PHE A 12 22.50 -37.75 41.48
N ILE A 13 23.60 -37.22 42.03
CA ILE A 13 24.07 -35.84 41.76
C ILE A 13 24.46 -35.66 40.29
N ALA A 14 25.04 -36.68 39.66
CA ALA A 14 25.36 -36.64 38.22
C ALA A 14 24.10 -36.65 37.33
N SER A 15 23.02 -37.29 37.77
CA SER A 15 21.76 -37.36 37.01
C SER A 15 20.94 -36.06 37.10
N THR A 16 20.99 -35.34 38.22
CA THR A 16 20.37 -34.01 38.34
C THR A 16 21.16 -32.91 37.63
N ALA A 17 22.48 -33.04 37.48
CA ALA A 17 23.32 -32.06 36.77
C ALA A 17 23.09 -32.06 35.24
N ILE A 18 22.68 -33.19 34.67
CA ILE A 18 22.43 -33.30 33.22
C ILE A 18 21.07 -32.69 32.82
N PHE A 19 20.09 -32.63 33.73
CA PHE A 19 18.77 -32.06 33.44
C PHE A 19 18.69 -30.52 33.53
N VAL A 20 19.66 -29.87 34.17
CA VAL A 20 19.65 -28.40 34.36
C VAL A 20 20.30 -27.64 33.18
N SER A 21 20.95 -28.34 32.25
CA SER A 21 21.78 -27.70 31.21
C SER A 21 21.07 -27.45 29.87
N PHE A 22 19.75 -27.63 29.77
CA PHE A 22 19.00 -27.43 28.53
C PHE A 22 17.90 -26.36 28.66
N VAL A 23 18.19 -25.25 29.33
CA VAL A 23 17.42 -24.02 29.14
C VAL A 23 17.99 -23.34 27.90
N ILE A 24 17.50 -23.70 26.72
CA ILE A 24 17.76 -22.91 25.51
C ILE A 24 17.12 -21.54 25.77
N PRO A 25 17.89 -20.43 25.84
CA PRO A 25 17.28 -19.12 25.85
C PRO A 25 16.53 -18.96 24.53
N THR A 26 15.20 -19.02 24.57
CA THR A 26 14.36 -18.61 23.45
C THR A 26 14.56 -17.12 23.28
N THR A 27 15.55 -16.74 22.47
CA THR A 27 15.65 -15.37 21.99
C THR A 27 14.40 -15.14 21.16
N THR A 28 13.50 -14.33 21.69
CA THR A 28 12.38 -13.80 20.92
C THR A 28 13.01 -12.97 19.80
N VAL A 29 13.18 -13.57 18.62
CA VAL A 29 13.44 -12.82 17.40
C VAL A 29 12.22 -11.92 17.23
N SER A 30 12.41 -10.63 17.50
CA SER A 30 11.43 -9.62 17.12
C SER A 30 11.37 -9.65 15.60
N ALA A 31 10.36 -10.36 15.07
CA ALA A 31 10.10 -10.43 13.65
C ALA A 31 9.92 -8.99 13.15
N ALA A 32 10.65 -8.63 12.09
CA ALA A 32 10.52 -7.31 11.51
C ALA A 32 9.08 -7.18 10.98
N GLU A 33 8.35 -6.17 11.45
CA GLU A 33 7.02 -5.86 10.94
C GLU A 33 7.16 -5.26 9.53
N PHE A 34 6.52 -5.88 8.54
CA PHE A 34 6.53 -5.40 7.16
C PHE A 34 5.27 -4.60 6.89
N ILE A 35 5.43 -3.40 6.36
CA ILE A 35 4.34 -2.57 5.87
C ILE A 35 4.55 -2.30 4.39
N SER A 36 3.48 -2.38 3.62
CA SER A 36 3.43 -1.99 2.22
C SER A 36 2.55 -0.76 2.04
N ILE A 37 3.00 0.17 1.19
CA ILE A 37 2.25 1.37 0.79
C ILE A 37 1.96 1.25 -0.69
N GLY A 38 0.71 0.94 -1.05
CA GLY A 38 0.26 1.00 -2.45
C GLY A 38 0.42 2.41 -3.02
N THR A 39 0.95 2.52 -4.24
CA THR A 39 1.24 3.82 -4.85
C THR A 39 0.49 4.03 -6.17
N GLY A 40 1.18 4.09 -7.30
CA GLY A 40 0.63 4.25 -8.64
C GLY A 40 1.71 3.89 -9.66
N GLY A 41 1.59 4.39 -10.89
CA GLY A 41 2.63 4.23 -11.91
C GLY A 41 4.01 4.73 -11.43
N PRO A 42 5.12 4.10 -11.85
CA PRO A 42 6.46 4.39 -11.33
C PRO A 42 6.96 5.81 -11.65
N THR A 43 6.37 6.45 -12.66
CA THR A 43 6.63 7.84 -13.06
C THR A 43 5.72 8.85 -12.35
N GLY A 44 4.74 8.38 -11.58
CA GLY A 44 3.73 9.22 -10.94
C GLY A 44 4.13 9.71 -9.55
N VAL A 45 3.41 10.73 -9.07
CA VAL A 45 3.67 11.37 -7.77
C VAL A 45 3.48 10.41 -6.60
N TYR A 46 2.50 9.50 -6.68
CA TYR A 46 2.23 8.52 -5.62
C TYR A 46 3.42 7.60 -5.35
N PHE A 47 4.14 7.19 -6.41
CA PHE A 47 5.32 6.35 -6.28
C PHE A 47 6.42 7.07 -5.51
N VAL A 48 6.64 8.35 -5.81
CA VAL A 48 7.61 9.21 -5.09
C VAL A 48 7.19 9.43 -3.64
N VAL A 49 5.90 9.69 -3.39
CA VAL A 49 5.34 9.89 -2.05
C VAL A 49 5.55 8.63 -1.19
N GLY A 50 5.11 7.46 -1.65
CA GLY A 50 5.23 6.21 -0.89
C GLY A 50 6.69 5.85 -0.59
N ASN A 51 7.58 5.98 -1.58
CA ASN A 51 9.01 5.75 -1.37
C ASN A 51 9.62 6.76 -0.39
N SER A 52 9.21 8.04 -0.45
CA SER A 52 9.68 9.06 0.49
C SER A 52 9.23 8.77 1.92
N VAL A 53 7.99 8.32 2.12
CA VAL A 53 7.49 7.86 3.42
C VAL A 53 8.31 6.67 3.92
N CYS A 54 8.53 5.65 3.09
CA CYS A 54 9.36 4.51 3.48
C CYS A 54 10.79 4.91 3.87
N ARG A 55 11.40 5.84 3.12
CA ARG A 55 12.73 6.38 3.47
C ARG A 55 12.72 7.09 4.83
N MET A 56 11.67 7.84 5.16
CA MET A 56 11.53 8.47 6.48
C MET A 56 11.35 7.43 7.59
N VAL A 57 10.53 6.40 7.38
CA VAL A 57 10.36 5.27 8.32
C VAL A 57 11.70 4.58 8.58
N HIS A 58 12.48 4.29 7.53
CA HIS A 58 13.80 3.68 7.70
C HIS A 58 14.83 4.61 8.35
N LYS A 59 14.74 5.92 8.08
CA LYS A 59 15.60 6.94 8.71
C LYS A 59 15.30 7.05 10.19
N GLU A 60 14.03 7.11 10.58
CA GLU A 60 13.59 7.15 11.98
C GLU A 60 14.09 5.91 12.74
N ALA A 61 13.93 4.72 12.16
CA ALA A 61 14.49 3.48 12.69
C ALA A 61 16.02 3.52 12.89
N ALA A 62 16.69 4.49 12.25
CA ALA A 62 18.11 4.72 12.29
C ALA A 62 18.57 5.92 13.12
N GLU A 63 17.68 6.78 13.58
CA GLU A 63 18.04 7.96 14.35
C GLU A 63 18.44 7.56 15.79
N GLY A 64 19.57 8.11 16.29
CA GLY A 64 20.02 7.96 17.67
C GLY A 64 20.91 6.75 18.00
N ARG A 65 21.51 6.06 17.03
CA ARG A 65 22.25 4.81 17.29
C ARG A 65 23.56 5.00 18.08
N LYS A 66 23.50 4.74 19.39
CA LYS A 66 24.60 4.15 20.18
C LYS A 66 24.39 2.64 20.41
N THR A 67 23.14 2.17 20.40
CA THR A 67 22.74 0.74 20.53
C THR A 67 21.45 0.47 19.73
N GLY A 68 21.53 -0.19 18.57
CA GLY A 68 20.35 -0.76 17.88
C GLY A 68 19.43 0.20 17.10
N ARG A 69 18.31 -0.33 16.58
CA ARG A 69 17.27 0.42 15.83
C ARG A 69 16.18 0.91 16.77
N LYS A 70 15.58 2.08 16.50
CA LYS A 70 14.44 2.60 17.29
C LYS A 70 13.18 1.76 17.13
N HIS A 71 12.94 1.22 15.93
CA HIS A 71 11.91 0.22 15.66
C HIS A 71 12.33 -0.80 14.58
N GLY A 72 11.60 -1.91 14.49
CA GLY A 72 11.83 -3.02 13.55
C GLY A 72 11.21 -2.83 12.16
N ILE A 73 10.26 -1.90 12.00
CA ILE A 73 9.41 -1.75 10.80
C ILE A 73 10.22 -1.69 9.50
N ARG A 74 9.78 -2.45 8.51
CA ARG A 74 10.28 -2.54 7.14
C ARG A 74 9.19 -2.05 6.19
N CYS A 75 9.40 -0.87 5.60
CA CYS A 75 8.49 -0.30 4.61
C CYS A 75 8.90 -0.63 3.17
N ALA A 76 7.93 -0.99 2.33
CA ALA A 76 8.04 -1.07 0.88
C ALA A 76 6.90 -0.28 0.21
N ALA A 77 7.16 0.32 -0.95
CA ALA A 77 6.18 1.11 -1.69
C ALA A 77 6.11 0.63 -3.15
N PRO A 78 5.42 -0.49 -3.44
CA PRO A 78 5.33 -1.03 -4.79
C PRO A 78 4.54 -0.09 -5.71
N SER A 79 4.86 -0.13 -7.00
CA SER A 79 4.02 0.47 -8.05
C SER A 79 2.71 -0.32 -8.16
N THR A 80 1.61 0.38 -8.42
CA THR A 80 0.26 -0.21 -8.46
C THR A 80 -0.61 0.45 -9.53
N GLY A 81 -1.86 -0.02 -9.66
CA GLY A 81 -2.87 0.59 -10.52
C GLY A 81 -3.43 1.93 -10.02
N GLY A 82 -3.09 2.38 -8.81
CA GLY A 82 -3.58 3.64 -8.23
C GLY A 82 -4.74 3.46 -7.24
N SER A 83 -5.51 4.53 -7.01
CA SER A 83 -6.44 4.68 -5.89
C SER A 83 -7.39 3.50 -5.65
N ASN A 84 -8.19 3.10 -6.64
CA ASN A 84 -9.19 2.04 -6.45
C ASN A 84 -8.53 0.67 -6.24
N TYR A 85 -7.43 0.40 -6.96
CA TYR A 85 -6.63 -0.80 -6.73
C TYR A 85 -6.07 -0.83 -5.30
N ASN A 86 -5.45 0.27 -4.84
CA ASN A 86 -4.86 0.36 -3.52
C ASN A 86 -5.92 0.12 -2.42
N ILE A 87 -7.07 0.78 -2.52
CA ILE A 87 -8.16 0.60 -1.55
C ILE A 87 -8.64 -0.86 -1.54
N GLY A 88 -8.78 -1.49 -2.72
CA GLY A 88 -9.17 -2.89 -2.85
C GLY A 88 -8.18 -3.83 -2.16
N GLN A 89 -6.88 -3.66 -2.42
CA GLN A 89 -5.84 -4.49 -1.80
C GLN A 89 -5.72 -4.25 -0.29
N ILE A 90 -6.00 -3.04 0.21
CA ILE A 90 -6.09 -2.80 1.66
C ILE A 90 -7.29 -3.53 2.24
N LYS A 91 -8.43 -3.52 1.55
CA LYS A 91 -9.64 -4.25 1.97
C LYS A 91 -9.40 -5.76 2.06
N GLU A 92 -8.61 -6.30 1.14
CA GLU A 92 -8.24 -7.72 1.08
C GLU A 92 -7.12 -8.08 2.08
N GLY A 93 -6.44 -7.10 2.68
CA GLY A 93 -5.36 -7.31 3.64
C GLY A 93 -3.97 -7.49 3.01
N GLU A 94 -3.86 -7.40 1.68
CA GLU A 94 -2.61 -7.52 0.93
C GLU A 94 -1.72 -6.27 1.07
N LEU A 95 -2.34 -5.09 1.21
CA LEU A 95 -1.64 -3.84 1.50
C LEU A 95 -1.99 -3.30 2.89
N GLN A 96 -1.00 -2.83 3.64
CA GLN A 96 -1.25 -2.19 4.94
C GLN A 96 -1.67 -0.72 4.80
N PHE A 97 -1.14 -0.04 3.78
CA PHE A 97 -1.43 1.35 3.47
C PHE A 97 -1.52 1.56 1.96
N GLY A 98 -2.02 2.71 1.55
CA GLY A 98 -2.01 3.12 0.16
C GLY A 98 -2.30 4.60 -0.01
N VAL A 99 -1.80 5.17 -1.10
CA VAL A 99 -2.16 6.52 -1.53
C VAL A 99 -3.42 6.43 -2.38
N ALA A 100 -4.41 7.27 -2.09
CA ALA A 100 -5.65 7.35 -2.83
C ALA A 100 -6.19 8.77 -2.84
N GLN A 101 -6.91 9.12 -3.90
CA GLN A 101 -7.67 10.37 -3.97
C GLN A 101 -8.86 10.31 -2.99
N SER A 102 -9.23 11.47 -2.46
CA SER A 102 -10.25 11.60 -1.40
C SER A 102 -11.66 11.26 -1.88
N ASP A 103 -11.99 11.48 -3.14
CA ASP A 103 -13.24 11.09 -3.78
C ASP A 103 -13.41 9.56 -3.81
N TRP A 104 -12.37 8.82 -4.21
CA TRP A 104 -12.40 7.36 -4.23
C TRP A 104 -12.40 6.75 -2.83
N GLN A 105 -11.69 7.38 -1.87
CA GLN A 105 -11.82 7.02 -0.45
C GLN A 105 -13.27 7.21 0.03
N TYR A 106 -13.90 8.34 -0.30
CA TYR A 106 -15.29 8.61 0.06
C TYR A 106 -16.24 7.55 -0.52
N HIS A 107 -16.10 7.22 -1.81
CA HIS A 107 -16.93 6.20 -2.45
C HIS A 107 -16.77 4.83 -1.79
N ALA A 108 -15.54 4.42 -1.47
CA ALA A 108 -15.26 3.17 -0.79
C ALA A 108 -15.87 3.09 0.62
N VAL A 109 -15.69 4.14 1.43
CA VAL A 109 -16.22 4.19 2.81
C VAL A 109 -17.74 4.17 2.83
N ASN A 110 -18.38 4.87 1.89
CA ASN A 110 -19.84 5.00 1.85
C ASN A 110 -20.52 3.95 0.97
N GLY A 111 -19.77 3.14 0.21
CA GLY A 111 -20.32 2.11 -0.66
C GLY A 111 -21.15 2.67 -1.81
N SER A 112 -20.64 3.68 -2.51
CA SER A 112 -21.31 4.35 -3.64
C SER A 112 -20.49 4.26 -4.92
N SER A 113 -21.09 4.57 -6.08
CA SER A 113 -20.41 4.47 -7.38
C SER A 113 -19.89 3.05 -7.59
N LYS A 114 -18.65 2.87 -8.04
CA LYS A 114 -18.02 1.55 -8.24
C LYS A 114 -17.91 0.68 -6.97
N TRP A 115 -18.15 1.26 -5.80
CA TRP A 115 -18.09 0.57 -4.50
C TRP A 115 -19.48 0.14 -3.99
N GLU A 116 -20.55 0.32 -4.77
CA GLU A 116 -21.87 -0.23 -4.48
C GLU A 116 -21.82 -1.75 -4.31
N GLY A 117 -22.45 -2.26 -3.25
CA GLY A 117 -22.40 -3.68 -2.87
C GLY A 117 -21.04 -4.14 -2.31
N ASN A 118 -20.02 -3.28 -2.32
CA ASN A 118 -18.66 -3.61 -1.87
C ASN A 118 -18.09 -2.57 -0.89
N GLN A 119 -18.93 -1.97 -0.04
CA GLN A 119 -18.53 -0.95 0.94
C GLN A 119 -17.33 -1.39 1.82
N PHE A 120 -16.44 -0.44 2.14
CA PHE A 120 -15.32 -0.62 3.08
C PHE A 120 -15.32 0.47 4.17
N SER A 121 -16.24 0.35 5.13
CA SER A 121 -16.46 1.33 6.20
C SER A 121 -15.31 1.45 7.22
N ASN A 122 -14.43 0.45 7.28
CA ASN A 122 -13.27 0.43 8.19
C ASN A 122 -12.02 1.13 7.62
N LEU A 123 -12.05 1.60 6.37
CA LEU A 123 -10.97 2.39 5.80
C LEU A 123 -10.74 3.69 6.60
N ARG A 124 -9.48 4.07 6.83
CA ARG A 124 -9.10 5.28 7.57
C ARG A 124 -8.07 6.09 6.78
N ALA A 125 -8.17 7.40 6.87
CA ALA A 125 -7.15 8.31 6.37
C ALA A 125 -6.09 8.58 7.45
N VAL A 126 -4.82 8.63 7.05
CA VAL A 126 -3.71 8.95 7.96
C VAL A 126 -3.40 10.46 7.91
N PHE A 127 -3.22 11.01 6.71
CA PHE A 127 -3.05 12.45 6.46
C PHE A 127 -3.31 12.78 4.98
N SER A 128 -3.57 14.05 4.68
CA SER A 128 -3.65 14.56 3.31
C SER A 128 -2.25 14.89 2.77
N VAL A 129 -2.00 14.59 1.49
CA VAL A 129 -0.67 14.79 0.87
C VAL A 129 -0.62 16.10 0.07
N HIS A 130 -1.41 16.20 -0.99
CA HIS A 130 -1.41 17.33 -1.92
C HIS A 130 -2.73 17.34 -2.73
N PRO A 131 -3.16 18.48 -3.30
CA PRO A 131 -4.31 18.52 -4.19
C PRO A 131 -4.00 17.92 -5.56
N GLU A 132 -5.00 17.28 -6.17
CA GLU A 132 -4.88 16.65 -7.49
C GLU A 132 -6.00 17.14 -8.42
N PRO A 133 -5.79 18.29 -9.11
CA PRO A 133 -6.78 18.77 -10.08
C PRO A 133 -6.81 17.86 -11.31
N PHE A 134 -8.02 17.55 -11.77
CA PHE A 134 -8.20 16.85 -13.04
C PHE A 134 -7.70 17.71 -14.20
N GLN A 135 -6.90 17.12 -15.08
CA GLN A 135 -6.27 17.80 -16.20
C GLN A 135 -6.56 17.03 -17.49
N LEU A 136 -7.16 17.73 -18.45
CA LEU A 136 -7.31 17.25 -19.82
C LEU A 136 -6.39 18.08 -20.72
N ILE A 137 -5.31 17.47 -21.19
CA ILE A 137 -4.28 18.15 -21.97
C ILE A 137 -4.46 17.81 -23.45
N ALA A 138 -4.76 18.82 -24.26
CA ALA A 138 -4.84 18.70 -25.71
C ALA A 138 -3.59 19.29 -26.37
N GLY A 139 -3.03 18.57 -27.35
CA GLY A 139 -1.90 19.06 -28.13
C GLY A 139 -2.27 20.29 -28.96
N LYS A 140 -1.31 21.21 -29.17
CA LYS A 140 -1.50 22.36 -30.05
C LYS A 140 -1.81 21.90 -31.48
N GLY A 141 -2.79 22.55 -32.12
CA GLY A 141 -3.19 22.22 -33.50
C GLY A 141 -4.12 21.02 -33.65
N THR A 142 -4.54 20.38 -32.54
CA THR A 142 -5.50 19.25 -32.57
C THR A 142 -6.94 19.67 -32.90
N GLY A 143 -7.23 20.97 -32.79
CA GLY A 143 -8.57 21.55 -32.92
C GLY A 143 -9.48 21.32 -31.70
N ILE A 144 -8.95 20.77 -30.61
CA ILE A 144 -9.72 20.46 -29.40
C ILE A 144 -9.75 21.70 -28.49
N ASN A 145 -10.92 22.31 -28.33
CA ASN A 145 -11.12 23.49 -27.47
C ASN A 145 -12.22 23.27 -26.42
N SER A 146 -12.98 22.19 -26.55
CA SER A 146 -14.09 21.82 -25.67
C SER A 146 -14.19 20.30 -25.53
N TRP A 147 -15.02 19.85 -24.59
CA TRP A 147 -15.30 18.42 -24.40
C TRP A 147 -15.88 17.77 -25.67
N ALA A 148 -16.76 18.47 -26.38
CA ALA A 148 -17.40 17.94 -27.60
C ALA A 148 -16.38 17.59 -28.69
N ASP A 149 -15.25 18.30 -28.74
CA ASP A 149 -14.19 18.10 -29.74
C ASP A 149 -13.38 16.82 -29.51
N LEU A 150 -13.57 16.13 -28.38
CA LEU A 150 -12.95 14.83 -28.10
C LEU A 150 -13.52 13.70 -28.96
N LYS A 151 -14.74 13.87 -29.48
CA LYS A 151 -15.39 12.86 -30.34
C LYS A 151 -14.53 12.58 -31.57
N GLY A 152 -14.29 11.31 -31.86
CA GLY A 152 -13.46 10.84 -32.97
C GLY A 152 -11.95 11.10 -32.78
N LYS A 153 -11.49 11.50 -31.59
CA LYS A 153 -10.06 11.66 -31.28
C LYS A 153 -9.50 10.43 -30.59
N VAL A 154 -8.17 10.38 -30.49
CA VAL A 154 -7.48 9.44 -29.60
C VAL A 154 -7.39 10.09 -28.23
N VAL A 155 -8.00 9.48 -27.22
CA VAL A 155 -8.13 10.07 -25.88
C VAL A 155 -7.60 9.08 -24.84
N ASN A 156 -6.66 9.53 -24.00
CA ASN A 156 -6.24 8.73 -22.86
C ASN A 156 -7.27 8.88 -21.73
N ILE A 157 -7.86 7.77 -21.33
CA ILE A 157 -8.89 7.69 -20.29
C ILE A 157 -8.30 7.24 -18.93
N GLY A 158 -6.97 7.04 -18.86
CA GLY A 158 -6.25 6.65 -17.66
C GLY A 158 -6.20 5.12 -17.47
N ASN A 159 -5.21 4.60 -16.76
CA ASN A 159 -5.09 3.16 -16.55
C ASN A 159 -6.22 2.59 -15.65
N PRO A 160 -6.60 1.30 -15.82
CA PRO A 160 -7.61 0.67 -14.99
C PRO A 160 -7.25 0.69 -13.50
N GLY A 161 -8.24 0.88 -12.64
CA GLY A 161 -8.06 0.93 -11.18
C GLY A 161 -7.48 2.25 -10.65
N SER A 162 -7.07 3.18 -11.52
CA SER A 162 -6.63 4.50 -11.08
C SER A 162 -7.80 5.38 -10.67
N GLY A 163 -7.50 6.40 -9.86
CA GLY A 163 -8.47 7.43 -9.54
C GLY A 163 -8.73 8.37 -10.73
N GLN A 164 -7.70 8.69 -11.53
CA GLN A 164 -7.83 9.40 -12.81
C GLN A 164 -8.88 8.77 -13.72
N ARG A 165 -8.83 7.44 -13.87
CA ARG A 165 -9.82 6.68 -14.65
C ARG A 165 -11.23 6.92 -14.13
N GLY A 166 -11.40 6.77 -12.82
CA GLY A 166 -12.71 6.96 -12.22
C GLY A 166 -13.22 8.40 -12.41
N THR A 167 -12.38 9.42 -12.23
CA THR A 167 -12.77 10.82 -12.46
C THR A 167 -13.11 11.07 -13.94
N MET A 168 -12.35 10.49 -14.87
CA MET A 168 -12.64 10.58 -16.31
C MET A 168 -14.00 9.98 -16.65
N GLU A 169 -14.34 8.82 -16.08
CA GLU A 169 -15.65 8.19 -16.30
C GLU A 169 -16.81 9.02 -15.75
N VAL A 170 -16.64 9.67 -14.59
CA VAL A 170 -17.64 10.61 -14.06
C VAL A 170 -17.88 11.78 -15.03
N LEU A 171 -16.81 12.33 -15.61
CA LEU A 171 -16.93 13.41 -16.60
C LEU A 171 -17.56 12.92 -17.91
N MET A 172 -17.15 11.73 -18.37
CA MET A 172 -17.73 11.07 -19.53
C MET A 172 -19.24 10.87 -19.38
N ASP A 173 -19.70 10.32 -18.25
CA ASP A 173 -21.12 10.17 -17.94
C ASP A 173 -21.83 11.52 -17.92
N LYS A 174 -21.25 12.52 -17.24
CA LYS A 174 -21.82 13.87 -17.15
C LYS A 174 -22.01 14.55 -18.52
N HIS A 175 -21.13 14.24 -19.48
CA HIS A 175 -21.18 14.75 -20.85
C HIS A 175 -21.84 13.78 -21.84
N GLY A 176 -22.41 12.66 -21.38
CA GLY A 176 -23.04 11.66 -22.24
C GLY A 176 -22.08 11.05 -23.27
N THR A 177 -20.79 10.95 -22.93
CA THR A 177 -19.72 10.46 -23.81
C THR A 177 -19.33 9.05 -23.42
N GLY A 178 -19.38 8.11 -24.35
CA GLY A 178 -18.92 6.74 -24.16
C GLY A 178 -17.52 6.52 -24.75
N VAL A 179 -16.90 5.37 -24.41
CA VAL A 179 -15.65 4.93 -25.03
C VAL A 179 -15.77 4.86 -26.56
N GLY A 180 -16.94 4.46 -27.07
CA GLY A 180 -17.23 4.37 -28.50
C GLY A 180 -17.34 5.71 -29.24
N ASP A 181 -17.41 6.83 -28.53
CA ASP A 181 -17.36 8.16 -29.16
C ASP A 181 -15.93 8.55 -29.57
N PHE A 182 -14.91 7.90 -29.04
CA PHE A 182 -13.51 8.16 -29.39
C PHE A 182 -13.07 7.28 -30.57
N LYS A 183 -12.14 7.79 -31.39
CA LYS A 183 -11.47 6.96 -32.41
C LYS A 183 -10.69 5.83 -31.74
N GLN A 184 -10.05 6.15 -30.62
CA GLN A 184 -9.37 5.19 -29.77
C GLN A 184 -9.33 5.75 -28.36
N ALA A 185 -9.68 4.91 -27.39
CA ALA A 185 -9.55 5.25 -25.99
C ALA A 185 -8.35 4.46 -25.43
N THR A 186 -7.29 5.17 -25.04
CA THR A 186 -6.07 4.54 -24.51
C THR A 186 -6.09 4.51 -22.98
N GLU A 187 -5.39 3.55 -22.39
CA GLU A 187 -5.43 3.31 -20.93
C GLU A 187 -4.05 3.43 -20.28
N LEU A 188 -3.41 4.57 -20.50
CA LEU A 188 -2.03 4.84 -20.08
C LEU A 188 -1.99 5.54 -18.71
N THR A 189 -0.91 5.28 -17.96
CA THR A 189 -0.51 5.99 -16.74
C THR A 189 0.20 7.30 -17.04
#